data_AF-A0A933R5X0-F1
#
_entry.id   AF-A0A933R5X0-F1
#
_cell.length_a   1.000
_cell.length_b   1.000
_cell.length_c   1.000
_cell.angle_alpha   90.00
_cell.angle_beta   90.00
_cell.angle_gamma   90.00
#
_symmetry.space_group_name_H-M   'P 1'
#
loop_
_entity.id
_entity.type
_entity.pdbx_description
1 polymer ?
#
loop_
_entity_poly.entity_id
_entity_poly.type
_entity_poly.pdbx_seq_one_letter_code
_entity_poly.pdbx_strand_id
1 'polypeptide(L)'
;MTTARIDPVQPARDWIASQIRSRVVGPDHVNAHAAVVDAPGPRWFAEGTAIRTIHADASMFVGGLRALLLQSLHPLAMAGVAQHSDYRHDPWGRLQRTADFLATTTYGPAPAAERAIAIVRSVHDRVHGVAPDGRPYSANDPHLLRWVHVCEVDSFLAAYRRFGSAPLSPEQADEYVAQTAVVARALGVNEPPVTTAEQRAEFTDFRPELRGTAEARRAARFLLLEPPLPLAARAPYTV
;
A
#
# COMPACT_ATOMS: atom_id res chain seq x y z
N MET A 1 31.52 -14.60 -23.18
CA MET A 1 30.99 -15.22 -21.95
C MET A 1 31.17 -14.23 -20.81
N THR A 2 30.12 -13.49 -20.47
CA THR A 2 30.14 -12.50 -19.40
C THR A 2 29.84 -13.22 -18.09
N THR A 3 30.82 -13.35 -17.21
CA THR A 3 30.67 -13.88 -15.87
C THR A 3 29.77 -12.96 -15.06
N ALA A 4 28.57 -13.45 -14.70
CA ALA A 4 27.67 -12.75 -13.78
C ALA A 4 28.40 -12.53 -12.45
N ARG A 5 28.61 -11.26 -12.08
CA ARG A 5 29.14 -10.92 -10.75
C ARG A 5 28.13 -11.37 -9.71
N ILE A 6 28.52 -12.31 -8.86
CA ILE A 6 27.75 -12.70 -7.68
C ILE A 6 27.77 -11.50 -6.74
N ASP A 7 26.62 -10.84 -6.54
CA ASP A 7 26.48 -9.79 -5.52
C ASP A 7 26.52 -10.46 -4.13
N PRO A 8 27.58 -10.24 -3.33
CA PRO A 8 27.76 -10.92 -2.04
C PRO A 8 26.69 -10.55 -1.02
N VAL A 9 25.90 -9.50 -1.28
CA VAL A 9 24.82 -9.04 -0.40
C VAL A 9 23.46 -9.65 -0.81
N GLN A 10 23.37 -10.28 -1.98
CA GLN A 10 22.13 -10.88 -2.48
C GLN A 10 21.51 -11.90 -1.51
N PRO A 11 22.27 -12.84 -0.89
CA PRO A 11 21.69 -13.79 0.06
C PRO A 11 21.10 -13.12 1.30
N ALA A 12 21.74 -12.03 1.77
CA ALA A 12 21.24 -11.26 2.90
C ALA A 12 19.97 -10.48 2.52
N ARG A 13 19.90 -9.90 1.32
CA ARG A 13 18.69 -9.25 0.79
C ARG A 13 17.54 -10.23 0.65
N ASP A 14 17.79 -11.41 0.09
CA ASP A 14 16.78 -12.45 -0.09
C ASP A 14 16.27 -12.96 1.26
N TRP A 15 17.17 -13.10 2.24
CA TRP A 15 16.80 -13.46 3.61
C TRP A 15 15.93 -12.39 4.27
N ILE A 16 16.33 -11.11 4.24
CA ILE A 16 15.52 -10.00 4.79
C ILE A 16 14.16 -9.94 4.08
N ALA A 17 14.13 -10.04 2.76
CA ALA A 17 12.90 -10.07 1.98
C ALA A 17 12.00 -11.25 2.37
N SER A 18 12.57 -12.43 2.64
CA SER A 18 11.80 -13.58 3.13
C SER A 18 11.24 -13.37 4.53
N GLN A 19 11.99 -12.74 5.45
CA GLN A 19 11.52 -12.42 6.80
C GLN A 19 10.43 -11.34 6.81
N ILE A 20 10.53 -10.35 5.92
CA ILE A 20 9.49 -9.34 5.74
C ILE A 20 8.25 -10.00 5.15
N ARG A 21 8.37 -10.76 4.05
CA ARG A 21 7.24 -11.47 3.44
C ARG A 21 6.57 -12.42 4.41
N SER A 22 7.32 -13.20 5.19
CA SER A 22 6.74 -14.17 6.12
C SER A 22 5.93 -13.53 7.25
N ARG A 23 6.24 -12.30 7.66
CA ARG A 23 5.47 -11.57 8.67
C ARG A 23 4.32 -10.75 8.10
N VAL A 24 4.54 -10.15 6.92
CA VAL A 24 3.52 -9.38 6.18
C VAL A 24 2.42 -10.29 5.66
N VAL A 25 2.77 -11.53 5.28
CA VAL A 25 1.80 -12.55 4.85
C VAL A 25 1.38 -13.38 6.07
N GLY A 26 2.29 -13.94 6.87
CA GLY A 26 1.94 -14.86 7.94
C GLY A 26 1.68 -16.28 7.43
N PRO A 27 1.91 -17.34 8.24
CA PRO A 27 1.88 -18.73 7.77
C PRO A 27 0.50 -19.18 7.25
N ASP A 28 -0.60 -18.73 7.87
CA ASP A 28 -1.96 -19.07 7.44
C ASP A 28 -2.36 -18.38 6.12
N HIS A 29 -1.78 -17.21 5.82
CA HIS A 29 -2.09 -16.46 4.61
C HIS A 29 -1.20 -16.82 3.42
N VAL A 30 -0.06 -17.49 3.61
CA VAL A 30 0.70 -18.05 2.47
C VAL A 30 -0.18 -19.07 1.72
N ASN A 31 -0.93 -19.88 2.46
CA ASN A 31 -1.87 -20.85 1.91
C ASN A 31 -3.12 -20.17 1.33
N ALA A 32 -3.66 -19.14 1.99
CA ALA A 32 -4.81 -18.38 1.46
C ALA A 32 -4.45 -17.59 0.19
N HIS A 33 -3.26 -16.98 0.14
CA HIS A 33 -2.75 -16.25 -1.02
C HIS A 33 -2.47 -17.20 -2.19
N ALA A 34 -1.85 -18.35 -1.94
CA ALA A 34 -1.68 -19.38 -2.98
C ALA A 34 -3.04 -19.83 -3.52
N ALA A 35 -4.01 -20.10 -2.65
CA ALA A 35 -5.36 -20.48 -3.06
C ALA A 35 -6.07 -19.41 -3.91
N VAL A 36 -5.84 -18.12 -3.64
CA VAL A 36 -6.40 -17.01 -4.44
C VAL A 36 -5.69 -16.86 -5.78
N VAL A 37 -4.37 -17.00 -5.83
CA VAL A 37 -3.58 -16.91 -7.07
C VAL A 37 -3.86 -18.08 -8.01
N ASP A 38 -4.00 -19.28 -7.46
CA ASP A 38 -4.20 -20.52 -8.22
C ASP A 38 -5.67 -20.76 -8.57
N ALA A 39 -6.59 -19.94 -8.05
CA ALA A 39 -8.02 -20.07 -8.35
C ALA A 39 -8.30 -19.83 -9.85
N PRO A 40 -9.18 -20.65 -10.46
CA PRO A 40 -9.56 -20.50 -11.86
C PRO A 40 -10.44 -19.26 -12.06
N GLY A 41 -10.35 -18.68 -13.27
CA GLY A 41 -11.21 -17.59 -13.71
C GLY A 41 -10.44 -16.40 -14.30
N PRO A 42 -11.15 -15.47 -14.97
CA PRO A 42 -10.54 -14.26 -15.51
C PRO A 42 -10.03 -13.36 -14.38
N ARG A 43 -8.90 -12.68 -14.60
CA ARG A 43 -8.30 -11.71 -13.68
C ARG A 43 -8.46 -10.30 -14.26
N TRP A 44 -8.46 -9.27 -13.40
CA TRP A 44 -8.43 -7.87 -13.88
C TRP A 44 -7.14 -7.52 -14.60
N PHE A 45 -6.02 -8.11 -14.18
CA PHE A 45 -4.70 -7.78 -14.70
C PHE A 45 -4.01 -9.03 -15.26
N ALA A 46 -3.63 -8.96 -16.53
CA ALA A 46 -2.93 -10.02 -17.23
C ALA A 46 -1.52 -10.24 -16.65
N GLU A 47 -0.97 -11.45 -16.82
CA GLU A 47 0.42 -11.74 -16.46
C GLU A 47 1.40 -10.84 -17.21
N GLY A 48 2.49 -10.44 -16.55
CA GLY A 48 3.50 -9.54 -17.12
C GLY A 48 3.16 -8.04 -17.12
N THR A 49 1.96 -7.66 -16.70
CA THR A 49 1.56 -6.24 -16.54
C THR A 49 2.35 -5.52 -15.45
N ALA A 50 2.41 -4.19 -15.55
CA ALA A 50 3.16 -3.35 -14.60
C ALA A 50 2.71 -3.53 -13.14
N ILE A 51 1.41 -3.58 -12.87
CA ILE A 51 0.86 -3.80 -11.51
C ILE A 51 1.31 -5.12 -10.89
N ARG A 52 1.32 -6.21 -11.66
CA ARG A 52 1.80 -7.52 -11.17
C ARG A 52 3.31 -7.52 -10.93
N THR A 53 4.06 -6.81 -11.77
CA THR A 53 5.51 -6.66 -11.61
C THR A 53 5.85 -5.90 -10.34
N ILE A 54 5.20 -4.75 -10.11
CA ILE A 54 5.46 -3.89 -8.95
C ILE A 54 5.00 -4.57 -7.66
N HIS A 55 3.78 -5.13 -7.63
CA HIS A 55 3.21 -5.73 -6.42
C HIS A 55 3.91 -7.03 -6.00
N ALA A 56 4.71 -7.66 -6.87
CA ALA A 56 5.48 -8.87 -6.54
C ALA A 56 6.84 -8.55 -5.89
N ASP A 57 7.29 -7.30 -5.96
CA ASP A 57 8.62 -6.89 -5.56
C ASP A 57 8.70 -6.55 -4.06
N ALA A 58 9.84 -6.89 -3.43
CA ALA A 58 10.04 -6.64 -2.00
C ALA A 58 10.04 -5.14 -1.64
N SER A 59 10.29 -4.25 -2.61
CA SER A 59 10.19 -2.80 -2.45
C SER A 59 8.79 -2.33 -2.03
N MET A 60 7.74 -3.13 -2.25
CA MET A 60 6.38 -2.87 -1.75
C MET A 60 6.35 -2.60 -0.24
N PHE A 61 7.23 -3.22 0.55
CA PHE A 61 7.30 -2.95 1.99
C PHE A 61 7.74 -1.51 2.28
N VAL A 62 8.77 -1.03 1.58
CA VAL A 62 9.26 0.36 1.71
C VAL A 62 8.20 1.33 1.20
N GLY A 63 7.55 1.00 0.09
CA GLY A 63 6.43 1.78 -0.44
C GLY A 63 5.26 1.85 0.53
N GLY A 64 4.91 0.75 1.21
CA GLY A 64 3.85 0.71 2.20
C GLY A 64 4.13 1.62 3.40
N LEU A 65 5.36 1.59 3.93
CA LEU A 65 5.76 2.51 5.01
C LEU A 65 5.68 3.98 4.58
N ARG A 66 6.15 4.31 3.37
CA ARG A 66 6.05 5.66 2.81
C ARG A 66 4.59 6.08 2.62
N ALA A 67 3.74 5.18 2.12
CA ALA A 67 2.32 5.42 1.92
C ALA A 67 1.64 5.78 3.24
N LEU A 68 1.87 4.99 4.30
CA LEU A 68 1.28 5.26 5.63
C LEU A 68 1.71 6.63 6.18
N LEU A 69 2.98 6.99 6.01
CA LEU A 69 3.49 8.30 6.43
C LEU A 69 2.81 9.44 5.66
N LEU A 70 2.69 9.34 4.34
CA LEU A 70 2.01 10.35 3.52
C LEU A 70 0.52 10.42 3.84
N GLN A 71 -0.17 9.29 3.88
CA GLN A 71 -1.60 9.21 4.21
C GLN A 71 -1.92 9.91 5.54
N SER A 72 -1.05 9.74 6.54
CA SER A 72 -1.20 10.36 7.87
C SER A 72 -1.22 11.90 7.85
N LEU A 73 -0.72 12.54 6.79
CA LEU A 73 -0.67 14.00 6.70
C LEU A 73 -2.04 14.63 6.47
N HIS A 74 -3.04 13.90 5.97
CA HIS A 74 -4.38 14.45 5.82
C HIS A 74 -5.16 14.32 7.14
N PRO A 75 -5.58 15.42 7.78
CA PRO A 75 -6.17 15.39 9.13
C PRO A 75 -7.38 14.47 9.27
N LEU A 76 -8.29 14.49 8.28
CA LEU A 76 -9.52 13.69 8.31
C LEU A 76 -9.25 12.18 8.10
N ALA A 77 -8.39 11.82 7.14
CA ALA A 77 -7.96 10.44 6.95
C ALA A 77 -7.27 9.90 8.22
N MET A 78 -6.38 10.70 8.82
CA MET A 78 -5.69 10.33 10.06
C MET A 78 -6.65 10.24 11.26
N ALA A 79 -7.70 11.07 11.32
CA ALA A 79 -8.73 10.96 12.36
C ALA A 79 -9.46 9.61 12.26
N GLY A 80 -9.84 9.17 11.06
CA GLY A 80 -10.43 7.84 10.84
C GLY A 80 -9.52 6.71 11.32
N VAL A 81 -8.23 6.77 10.99
CA VAL A 81 -7.25 5.79 11.50
C VAL A 81 -7.13 5.84 13.02
N ALA A 82 -7.00 7.04 13.61
CA ALA A 82 -6.78 7.20 15.05
C ALA A 82 -7.99 6.76 15.89
N GLN A 83 -9.21 6.94 15.37
CA GLN A 83 -10.45 6.65 16.10
C GLN A 83 -10.95 5.21 15.88
N HIS A 84 -10.64 4.57 14.74
CA HIS A 84 -11.21 3.27 14.37
C HIS A 84 -10.18 2.14 14.15
N SER A 85 -8.88 2.42 14.15
CA SER A 85 -7.85 1.41 13.91
C SER A 85 -7.07 1.05 15.17
N ASP A 86 -6.96 -0.25 15.46
CA ASP A 86 -6.07 -0.75 16.50
C ASP A 86 -4.63 -0.96 15.98
N TYR A 87 -4.08 0.03 15.28
CA TYR A 87 -2.77 -0.09 14.63
C TYR A 87 -1.60 -0.20 15.62
N ARG A 88 -1.83 0.12 16.90
CA ARG A 88 -0.80 0.08 17.95
C ARG A 88 -0.67 -1.30 18.57
N HIS A 89 -1.78 -2.01 18.80
CA HIS A 89 -1.76 -3.35 19.38
C HIS A 89 -1.75 -4.45 18.30
N ASP A 90 -2.32 -4.19 17.12
CA ASP A 90 -2.31 -5.10 15.95
C ASP A 90 -1.75 -4.43 14.66
N PRO A 91 -0.47 -3.99 14.66
CA PRO A 91 0.14 -3.42 13.45
C PRO A 91 0.28 -4.46 12.33
N TRP A 92 0.57 -5.72 12.70
CA TRP A 92 0.81 -6.79 11.73
C TRP A 92 -0.47 -7.30 11.08
N GLY A 93 -1.54 -7.52 11.84
CA GLY A 93 -2.83 -7.90 11.28
C GLY A 93 -3.40 -6.79 10.39
N ARG A 94 -3.18 -5.52 10.72
CA ARG A 94 -3.56 -4.40 9.83
C ARG A 94 -2.80 -4.43 8.50
N LEU A 95 -1.49 -4.69 8.55
CA LEU A 95 -0.67 -4.78 7.35
C LEU A 95 -1.04 -6.01 6.52
N GLN A 96 -1.30 -7.15 7.16
CA GLN A 96 -1.78 -8.38 6.54
C GLN A 96 -3.10 -8.17 5.79
N ARG A 97 -4.10 -7.53 6.42
CA ARG A 97 -5.39 -7.23 5.76
C ARG A 97 -5.23 -6.38 4.49
N THR A 98 -4.28 -5.45 4.50
CA THR A 98 -3.98 -4.61 3.32
C THR A 98 -3.25 -5.41 2.25
N ALA A 99 -2.28 -6.24 2.65
CA ALA A 99 -1.55 -7.14 1.75
C ALA A 99 -2.49 -8.16 1.09
N ASP A 100 -3.40 -8.76 1.85
CA ASP A 100 -4.42 -9.68 1.35
C ASP A 100 -5.36 -9.01 0.35
N PHE A 101 -5.77 -7.77 0.63
CA PHE A 101 -6.57 -6.97 -0.28
C PHE A 101 -5.83 -6.75 -1.61
N LEU A 102 -4.62 -6.19 -1.56
CA LEU A 102 -3.80 -5.93 -2.74
C LEU A 102 -3.51 -7.21 -3.54
N ALA A 103 -3.17 -8.30 -2.85
CA ALA A 103 -2.95 -9.60 -3.46
C ALA A 103 -4.20 -10.10 -4.19
N THR A 104 -5.36 -10.04 -3.53
CA THR A 104 -6.62 -10.52 -4.10
C THR A 104 -7.05 -9.69 -5.29
N THR A 105 -6.94 -8.36 -5.21
CA THR A 105 -7.31 -7.48 -6.33
C THR A 105 -6.33 -7.53 -7.50
N THR A 106 -5.06 -7.88 -7.25
CA THR A 106 -4.02 -7.91 -8.28
C THR A 106 -3.90 -9.26 -8.96
N TYR A 107 -3.93 -10.34 -8.19
CA TYR A 107 -3.63 -11.69 -8.67
C TYR A 107 -4.83 -12.63 -8.68
N GLY A 108 -5.88 -12.32 -7.91
CA GLY A 108 -7.06 -13.15 -7.81
C GLY A 108 -7.99 -13.05 -9.02
N PRO A 109 -8.93 -14.00 -9.18
CA PRO A 109 -10.02 -13.90 -10.14
C PRO A 109 -10.88 -12.65 -9.89
N ALA A 110 -11.45 -12.07 -10.94
CA ALA A 110 -12.29 -10.88 -10.87
C ALA A 110 -13.41 -10.98 -9.81
N PRO A 111 -14.16 -12.10 -9.68
CA PRO A 111 -15.15 -12.23 -8.61
C PRO A 111 -14.58 -12.20 -7.20
N ALA A 112 -13.33 -12.64 -7.00
CA ALA A 112 -12.66 -12.56 -5.70
C ALA A 112 -12.25 -11.11 -5.39
N ALA A 113 -11.73 -10.39 -6.38
CA ALA A 113 -11.41 -8.98 -6.29
C ALA A 113 -12.65 -8.13 -5.97
N GLU A 114 -13.77 -8.37 -6.65
CA GLU A 114 -15.06 -7.71 -6.38
C GLU A 114 -15.56 -7.95 -4.96
N ARG A 115 -15.46 -9.19 -4.46
CA ARG A 115 -15.80 -9.50 -3.06
C ARG A 115 -14.89 -8.78 -2.07
N ALA A 116 -13.59 -8.73 -2.32
CA ALA A 116 -12.64 -8.01 -1.46
C ALA A 116 -13.00 -6.51 -1.40
N ILE A 117 -13.35 -5.90 -2.52
CA ILE A 117 -13.84 -4.51 -2.58
C ILE A 117 -15.13 -4.33 -1.78
N ALA A 118 -16.11 -5.22 -1.95
CA ALA A 118 -17.36 -5.15 -1.19
C ALA A 118 -17.13 -5.24 0.33
N ILE A 119 -16.21 -6.11 0.76
CA ILE A 119 -15.81 -6.22 2.17
C ILE A 119 -15.20 -4.91 2.66
N VAL A 120 -14.22 -4.34 1.95
CA VAL A 120 -13.60 -3.05 2.34
C VAL A 120 -14.65 -1.94 2.46
N ARG A 121 -15.54 -1.83 1.48
CA ARG A 121 -16.64 -0.84 1.52
C ARG A 121 -17.54 -1.03 2.74
N SER A 122 -17.91 -2.28 3.06
CA SER A 122 -18.73 -2.59 4.24
C SER A 122 -18.05 -2.24 5.57
N VAL A 123 -16.71 -2.33 5.63
CA VAL A 123 -15.93 -1.88 6.78
C VAL A 123 -15.94 -0.36 6.84
N HIS A 124 -15.71 0.31 5.71
CA HIS A 124 -15.69 1.77 5.60
C HIS A 124 -17.05 2.40 5.94
N ASP A 125 -18.17 1.71 5.73
CA ASP A 125 -19.51 2.16 6.14
C ASP A 125 -19.59 2.46 7.65
N ARG A 126 -18.73 1.84 8.46
CA ARG A 126 -18.69 2.00 9.93
C ARG A 126 -17.58 2.96 10.40
N VAL A 127 -16.76 3.46 9.48
CA VAL A 127 -15.63 4.34 9.79
C VAL A 127 -16.01 5.76 9.40
N HIS A 128 -16.68 6.43 10.32
CA HIS A 128 -17.08 7.82 10.19
C HIS A 128 -17.10 8.48 11.57
N GLY A 129 -16.87 9.79 11.61
CA GLY A 129 -16.83 10.50 12.89
C GLY A 129 -16.57 11.99 12.71
N VAL A 130 -16.10 12.61 13.78
CA VAL A 130 -15.73 14.03 13.81
C VAL A 130 -14.26 14.13 14.24
N ALA A 131 -13.47 14.84 13.46
CA ALA A 131 -12.06 15.08 13.74
C ALA A 131 -11.89 16.08 14.91
N PRO A 132 -10.71 16.15 15.55
CA PRO A 132 -10.47 17.09 16.67
C PRO A 132 -10.71 18.57 16.34
N ASP A 133 -10.67 18.94 15.05
CA ASP A 133 -10.95 20.29 14.57
C ASP A 133 -12.45 20.55 14.26
N GLY A 134 -13.33 19.59 14.61
CA GLY A 134 -14.78 19.71 14.47
C GLY A 134 -15.33 19.31 13.10
N ARG A 135 -14.48 19.01 12.11
CA ARG A 135 -14.94 18.59 10.77
C ARG A 135 -15.41 17.13 10.78
N PRO A 136 -16.53 16.80 10.12
CA PRO A 136 -16.94 15.41 9.93
C PRO A 136 -16.01 14.70 8.94
N TYR A 137 -15.89 13.39 9.06
CA TYR A 137 -15.21 12.55 8.08
C TYR A 137 -15.94 11.22 7.89
N SER A 138 -15.74 10.61 6.72
CA SER A 138 -16.15 9.24 6.40
C SER A 138 -15.05 8.55 5.60
N ALA A 139 -14.76 7.28 5.87
CA ALA A 139 -13.83 6.49 5.08
C ALA A 139 -14.34 6.21 3.65
N ASN A 140 -15.64 6.42 3.40
CA ASN A 140 -16.23 6.35 2.07
C ASN A 140 -16.29 7.71 1.35
N ASP A 141 -15.74 8.79 1.95
CA ASP A 141 -15.61 10.07 1.26
C ASP A 141 -14.70 9.91 0.02
N PRO A 142 -15.21 10.14 -1.21
CA PRO A 142 -14.41 9.99 -2.43
C PRO A 142 -13.14 10.85 -2.45
N HIS A 143 -13.14 12.01 -1.79
CA HIS A 143 -11.97 12.90 -1.68
C HIS A 143 -10.89 12.27 -0.81
N LEU A 144 -11.27 11.71 0.35
CA LEU A 144 -10.33 11.03 1.25
C LEU A 144 -9.83 9.72 0.66
N LEU A 145 -10.70 8.96 -0.03
CA LEU A 145 -10.30 7.76 -0.77
C LEU A 145 -9.28 8.09 -1.86
N ARG A 146 -9.49 9.21 -2.58
CA ARG A 146 -8.54 9.69 -3.60
C ARG A 146 -7.18 10.00 -2.98
N TRP A 147 -7.12 10.70 -1.84
CA TRP A 147 -5.88 10.97 -1.13
C TRP A 147 -5.12 9.68 -0.76
N VAL A 148 -5.85 8.72 -0.17
CA VAL A 148 -5.27 7.43 0.24
C VAL A 148 -4.68 6.69 -0.96
N HIS A 149 -5.43 6.64 -2.06
CA HIS A 149 -5.02 6.00 -3.31
C HIS A 149 -3.78 6.67 -3.93
N VAL A 150 -3.78 7.99 -4.08
CA VAL A 150 -2.65 8.75 -4.65
C VAL A 150 -1.36 8.52 -3.84
N CYS A 151 -1.47 8.56 -2.51
CA CYS A 151 -0.34 8.28 -1.62
C CYS A 151 0.20 6.86 -1.75
N GLU A 152 -0.69 5.88 -1.89
CA GLU A 152 -0.35 4.47 -2.03
C GLU A 152 0.40 4.20 -3.33
N VAL A 153 -0.20 4.57 -4.47
CA VAL A 153 0.34 4.31 -5.80
C VAL A 153 1.66 5.05 -6.02
N ASP A 154 1.76 6.33 -5.62
CA ASP A 154 3.02 7.08 -5.71
C ASP A 154 4.12 6.44 -4.87
N SER A 155 3.78 5.91 -3.68
CA SER A 155 4.76 5.29 -2.80
C SER A 155 5.26 3.94 -3.31
N PHE A 156 4.39 3.09 -3.82
CA PHE A 156 4.78 1.83 -4.43
C PHE A 156 5.62 2.06 -5.69
N LEU A 157 5.20 2.97 -6.55
CA LEU A 157 5.95 3.32 -7.75
C LEU A 157 7.33 3.92 -7.44
N ALA A 158 7.40 4.85 -6.48
CA ALA A 158 8.66 5.46 -6.05
C ALA A 158 9.61 4.42 -5.43
N ALA A 159 9.09 3.52 -4.60
CA ALA A 159 9.88 2.45 -4.01
C ALA A 159 10.41 1.48 -5.07
N TYR A 160 9.57 1.06 -6.02
CA TYR A 160 9.98 0.18 -7.11
C TYR A 160 11.03 0.84 -8.01
N ARG A 161 10.84 2.10 -8.40
CA ARG A 161 11.85 2.86 -9.18
C ARG A 161 13.20 2.94 -8.48
N ARG A 162 13.21 2.95 -7.14
CA ARG A 162 14.44 3.11 -6.35
C ARG A 162 15.11 1.79 -5.99
N PHE A 163 14.33 0.76 -5.70
CA PHE A 163 14.80 -0.48 -5.09
C PHE A 163 14.35 -1.75 -5.83
N GLY A 164 13.51 -1.60 -6.84
CA GLY A 164 12.95 -2.72 -7.61
C GLY A 164 14.02 -3.50 -8.35
N SER A 165 13.69 -4.76 -8.59
CA SER A 165 14.55 -5.73 -9.27
C SER A 165 14.89 -5.38 -10.72
N ALA A 166 14.07 -4.56 -11.39
CA ALA A 166 14.27 -4.13 -12.77
C ALA A 166 13.88 -2.66 -12.99
N PRO A 167 14.49 -1.97 -13.96
CA PRO A 167 14.06 -0.63 -14.37
C PRO A 167 12.63 -0.65 -14.92
N LEU A 168 11.87 0.42 -14.62
CA LEU A 168 10.52 0.63 -15.14
C LEU A 168 10.55 1.74 -16.19
N SER A 169 10.01 1.49 -17.38
CA SER A 169 9.83 2.53 -18.40
C SER A 169 8.77 3.56 -17.98
N PRO A 170 8.78 4.78 -18.54
CA PRO A 170 7.72 5.76 -18.34
C PRO A 170 6.33 5.20 -18.70
N GLU A 171 6.24 4.43 -19.79
CA GLU A 171 4.98 3.84 -20.27
C GLU A 171 4.45 2.79 -19.29
N GLN A 172 5.31 1.93 -18.75
CA GLN A 172 4.92 0.98 -17.69
C GLN A 172 4.53 1.67 -16.39
N ALA A 173 5.09 2.85 -16.11
CA ALA A 173 4.70 3.63 -14.94
C ALA A 173 3.28 4.21 -15.10
N ASP A 174 2.94 4.74 -16.28
CA ASP A 174 1.57 5.19 -16.56
C ASP A 174 0.60 3.99 -16.66
N GLU A 175 1.03 2.85 -17.22
CA GLU A 175 0.27 1.60 -17.20
C GLU A 175 -0.09 1.19 -15.76
N TYR A 176 0.87 1.27 -14.84
CA TYR A 176 0.64 0.98 -13.42
C TYR A 176 -0.40 1.92 -12.79
N VAL A 177 -0.29 3.23 -13.03
CA VAL A 177 -1.25 4.21 -12.49
C VAL A 177 -2.65 3.94 -13.07
N ALA A 178 -2.77 3.70 -14.37
CA ALA A 178 -4.05 3.34 -15.00
C ALA A 178 -4.65 2.03 -14.46
N GLN A 179 -3.82 1.02 -14.18
CA GLN A 179 -4.28 -0.25 -13.61
C GLN A 179 -4.78 -0.10 -12.18
N THR A 180 -4.06 0.63 -11.34
CA THR A 180 -4.48 0.89 -9.95
C THR A 180 -5.73 1.77 -9.89
N ALA A 181 -5.96 2.64 -10.87
CA ALA A 181 -7.18 3.42 -11.02
C ALA A 181 -8.45 2.55 -11.19
N VAL A 182 -8.34 1.33 -11.74
CA VAL A 182 -9.47 0.37 -11.82
C VAL A 182 -9.96 -0.01 -10.42
N VAL A 183 -9.03 -0.34 -9.53
CA VAL A 183 -9.33 -0.70 -8.13
C VAL A 183 -9.90 0.52 -7.38
N ALA A 184 -9.31 1.70 -7.58
CA ALA A 184 -9.76 2.94 -6.97
C ALA A 184 -11.21 3.29 -7.32
N ARG A 185 -11.59 3.20 -8.60
CA ARG A 185 -12.99 3.44 -9.03
C ARG A 185 -13.96 2.48 -8.34
N ALA A 186 -13.60 1.20 -8.26
CA ALA A 186 -14.45 0.19 -7.64
C ALA A 186 -14.59 0.39 -6.11
N LEU A 187 -13.57 0.94 -5.45
CA LEU A 187 -13.63 1.38 -4.05
C LEU A 187 -14.44 2.67 -3.83
N GLY A 188 -14.74 3.44 -4.89
CA GLY A 188 -15.56 4.66 -4.83
C GLY A 188 -14.80 5.97 -5.08
N VAL A 189 -13.54 5.92 -5.54
CA VAL A 189 -12.83 7.12 -5.98
C VAL A 189 -13.44 7.62 -7.29
N ASN A 190 -13.92 8.87 -7.29
CA ASN A 190 -14.31 9.56 -8.51
C ASN A 190 -13.05 9.92 -9.28
N GLU A 191 -13.04 9.71 -10.59
CA GLU A 191 -11.96 10.17 -11.51
C GLU A 191 -10.53 10.03 -10.94
N PRO A 192 -10.08 8.82 -10.53
CA PRO A 192 -8.70 8.63 -10.11
C PRO A 192 -7.72 8.93 -11.26
N PRO A 193 -6.51 9.42 -10.94
CA PRO A 193 -5.47 9.66 -11.95
C PRO A 193 -5.15 8.37 -12.68
N VAL A 194 -4.93 8.47 -13.99
CA VAL A 194 -4.54 7.36 -14.88
C VAL A 194 -3.13 7.53 -15.44
N THR A 195 -2.46 8.65 -15.16
CA THR A 195 -1.06 8.89 -15.50
C THR A 195 -0.24 9.35 -14.30
N THR A 196 1.07 9.15 -14.36
CA THR A 196 2.02 9.66 -13.35
C THR A 196 2.05 11.19 -13.30
N ALA A 197 1.72 11.87 -14.40
CA ALA A 197 1.58 13.31 -14.46
C ALA A 197 0.36 13.80 -13.65
N GLU A 198 -0.80 13.19 -13.86
CA GLU A 198 -2.03 13.47 -13.10
C GLU A 198 -1.82 13.17 -11.61
N GLN A 199 -1.20 12.03 -11.28
CA GLN A 199 -0.87 11.69 -9.89
C GLN A 199 -0.01 12.76 -9.21
N ARG A 200 0.95 13.35 -9.92
CA ARG A 200 1.78 14.44 -9.38
C ARG A 200 0.99 15.73 -9.19
N ALA A 201 0.03 16.00 -10.08
CA ALA A 201 -0.85 17.16 -9.95
C ALA A 201 -1.71 17.05 -8.67
N GLU A 202 -2.25 15.87 -8.37
CA GLU A 202 -3.03 15.62 -7.16
C GLU A 202 -2.26 15.99 -5.87
N PHE A 203 -0.97 15.67 -5.76
CA PHE A 203 -0.17 16.11 -4.60
C PHE A 203 -0.08 17.63 -4.44
N THR A 204 -0.10 18.36 -5.54
CA THR A 204 -0.12 19.83 -5.52
C THR A 204 -1.46 20.32 -4.99
N ASP A 205 -2.55 19.70 -5.42
CA ASP A 205 -3.92 20.05 -5.06
C ASP A 205 -4.23 19.73 -3.59
N PHE A 206 -3.77 18.58 -3.08
CA PHE A 206 -3.94 18.20 -1.67
C PHE A 206 -3.03 18.99 -0.71
N ARG A 207 -1.91 19.56 -1.19
CA ARG A 207 -0.90 20.22 -0.34
C ARG A 207 -1.47 21.23 0.66
N PRO A 208 -2.45 22.10 0.33
CA PRO A 208 -3.05 23.04 1.27
C PRO A 208 -3.84 22.38 2.42
N GLU A 209 -4.22 21.11 2.30
CA GLU A 209 -5.01 20.36 3.29
C GLU A 209 -4.12 19.58 4.30
N LEU A 210 -2.85 19.35 3.96
CA LEU A 210 -1.94 18.49 4.71
C LEU A 210 -1.39 19.16 5.98
N ARG A 211 -1.42 18.47 7.13
CA ARG A 211 -0.92 18.98 8.41
C ARG A 211 -0.20 17.89 9.21
N GLY A 212 0.86 18.27 9.92
CA GLY A 212 1.53 17.43 10.91
C GLY A 212 0.76 17.38 12.24
N THR A 213 -0.41 16.76 12.25
CA THR A 213 -1.26 16.60 13.46
C THR A 213 -0.53 15.82 14.56
N ALA A 214 -1.05 15.89 15.79
CA ALA A 214 -0.50 15.09 16.89
C ALA A 214 -0.60 13.59 16.60
N GLU A 215 -1.72 13.18 15.99
CA GLU A 215 -2.02 11.83 15.54
C GLU A 215 -1.01 11.37 14.47
N ALA A 216 -0.75 12.21 13.46
CA ALA A 216 0.21 11.93 12.40
C ALA A 216 1.63 11.76 12.97
N ARG A 217 2.05 12.65 13.87
CA ARG A 217 3.35 12.57 14.54
C ARG A 217 3.49 11.32 15.41
N ARG A 218 2.42 10.92 16.12
CA ARG A 218 2.39 9.66 16.89
C ARG A 218 2.50 8.44 15.97
N ALA A 219 1.76 8.41 14.87
CA ALA A 219 1.84 7.33 13.88
C ALA A 219 3.24 7.24 13.26
N ALA A 220 3.83 8.36 12.85
CA ALA A 220 5.19 8.42 12.32
C ALA A 220 6.22 7.92 13.35
N ARG A 221 6.12 8.36 14.61
CA ARG A 221 7.01 7.90 15.68
C ARG A 221 6.90 6.40 15.91
N PHE A 222 5.69 5.86 15.93
CA PHE A 222 5.46 4.43 16.06
C PHE A 222 6.07 3.64 14.87
N LEU A 223 5.81 4.08 13.64
CA LEU A 223 6.32 3.42 12.44
C LEU A 223 7.85 3.50 12.31
N LEU A 224 8.48 4.59 12.76
CA LEU A 224 9.91 4.84 12.58
C LEU A 224 10.76 4.40 13.77
N LEU A 225 10.27 4.54 15.01
CA LEU A 225 11.07 4.29 16.22
C LEU A 225 10.66 3.02 16.97
N GLU A 226 9.41 2.59 16.80
CA GLU A 226 8.89 1.35 17.38
C GLU A 226 8.50 0.35 16.28
N PRO A 227 9.24 0.25 15.15
CA PRO A 227 8.81 -0.64 14.09
C PRO A 227 8.77 -2.06 14.66
N PRO A 228 7.72 -2.83 14.37
CA PRO A 228 7.61 -4.20 14.86
C PRO A 228 8.61 -5.15 14.17
N LEU A 229 9.69 -4.62 13.59
CA LEU A 229 10.78 -5.31 12.96
C LEU A 229 11.60 -6.15 13.99
N PRO A 230 12.15 -7.30 13.58
CA PRO A 230 13.15 -8.03 14.36
C PRO A 230 14.33 -7.10 14.72
N LEU A 231 14.96 -7.29 15.89
CA LEU A 231 16.12 -6.50 16.32
C LEU A 231 17.22 -6.39 15.26
N ALA A 232 17.44 -7.45 14.47
CA ALA A 232 18.40 -7.48 13.37
C ALA A 232 18.07 -6.50 12.22
N ALA A 233 16.80 -6.18 11.98
CA ALA A 233 16.36 -5.20 10.98
C ALA A 233 16.24 -3.78 11.57
N ARG A 234 16.52 -3.59 12.86
CA ARG A 234 16.54 -2.28 13.55
C ARG A 234 17.89 -1.56 13.46
N ALA A 235 18.94 -2.22 12.98
CA ALA A 235 20.28 -1.62 12.86
C ALA A 235 20.33 -0.30 12.05
N PRO A 236 19.50 -0.09 11.01
CA PRO A 236 19.42 1.22 10.33
C PRO A 236 18.68 2.31 11.14
N TYR A 237 17.94 1.93 12.18
CA TYR A 237 17.15 2.83 13.03
C TYR A 237 17.86 3.25 14.32
N THR A 238 19.06 2.72 14.59
CA THR A 238 19.84 3.00 15.81
C THR A 238 20.88 4.11 15.65
N VAL A 239 20.67 5.05 14.72
CA VAL A 239 21.54 6.22 14.51
C VAL A 239 20.86 7.48 15.02
#